data_AF-A0A0S8ECT8-F1
#
_entry.id   AF-A0A0S8ECT8-F1
#
_cell.length_a   1.000
_cell.length_b   1.000
_cell.length_c   1.000
_cell.angle_alpha   90.00
_cell.angle_beta   90.00
_cell.angle_gamma   90.00
#
_symmetry.space_group_name_H-M   'P 1'
#
loop_
_entity.id
_entity.type
_entity.pdbx_description
1 polymer ?
#
loop_
_entity_poly.entity_id
_entity_poly.type
_entity_poly.pdbx_seq_one_letter_code
_entity_poly.pdbx_strand_id
1 'polypeptide(L)' 'MRRFLAILLLASFVTLVGCATYKVTDPASGKVYYTKKIKQEKRGAAVKFTDDRTGAKVTLQSSEIQKIPRKEYKEAVKKD' A
#
# COMPACT_ATOMS: atom_id res chain seq x y z
N MET A 1 -1.09 -12.78 42.96
CA MET A 1 -1.01 -11.41 42.39
C MET A 1 0.18 -11.17 41.46
N ARG A 2 1.41 -11.60 41.76
CA ARG A 2 2.60 -11.32 40.89
C ARG A 2 2.57 -11.95 39.48
N ARG A 3 1.88 -13.08 39.29
CA ARG A 3 1.73 -13.74 37.98
C ARG A 3 0.73 -13.05 37.04
N PHE A 4 -0.21 -12.28 37.58
CA PHE A 4 -1.19 -11.53 36.79
C PHE A 4 -0.62 -10.22 36.22
N LEU A 5 0.37 -9.61 36.89
CA LEU A 5 1.09 -8.44 36.34
C LEU A 5 1.93 -8.78 35.10
N ALA A 6 2.50 -9.99 35.04
CA ALA A 6 3.31 -10.41 33.90
C ALA A 6 2.48 -10.62 32.61
N ILE A 7 1.21 -11.01 32.75
CA ILE A 7 0.29 -11.23 31.62
C ILE A 7 -0.21 -9.88 31.06
N LEU A 8 -0.35 -8.87 31.92
CA LEU A 8 -0.78 -7.52 31.53
C LEU A 8 0.30 -6.73 30.78
N LEU A 9 1.58 -7.00 31.06
CA LEU A 9 2.72 -6.41 30.34
C LEU A 9 2.96 -7.02 28.95
N LEU A 10 2.52 -8.26 28.71
CA LEU A 10 2.71 -8.96 27.43
C LEU A 10 1.61 -8.66 26.40
N ALA A 11 0.48 -8.09 26.84
CA ALA A 11 -0.68 -7.81 25.99
C ALA A 11 -0.59 -6.49 25.19
N SER A 12 0.45 -5.67 25.39
CA SER A 12 0.59 -4.37 24.70
C SER A 12 1.20 -4.47 23.29
N PHE A 13 1.56 -5.66 22.81
CA PHE A 13 2.14 -5.85 21.48
C PHE A 13 1.06 -6.17 20.44
N VAL A 14 -0.02 -5.37 20.40
CA VAL A 14 -0.95 -5.41 19.26
C VAL A 14 -0.21 -4.77 18.09
N THR A 15 0.40 -5.66 17.29
CA THR A 15 1.13 -5.33 16.09
C THR A 15 0.24 -4.48 15.18
N LEU A 16 0.70 -3.25 14.95
CA LEU A 16 0.14 -2.37 13.94
C LEU A 16 0.45 -3.04 12.59
N VAL A 17 -0.44 -3.91 12.11
CA VAL A 17 -0.35 -4.48 10.76
C VAL A 17 -0.54 -3.31 9.79
N GLY A 18 0.57 -2.66 9.46
CA GLY A 18 0.59 -1.53 8.56
C GLY A 18 0.22 -2.01 7.18
N CYS A 19 -1.04 -1.79 6.76
CA CYS A 19 -1.39 -1.85 5.35
C CYS A 19 -0.46 -0.89 4.61
N ALA A 20 0.44 -1.44 3.80
CA ALA A 20 1.28 -0.64 2.93
C ALA A 20 0.41 0.03 1.86
N THR A 21 0.68 1.30 1.61
CA THR A 21 0.05 2.10 0.55
C THR A 21 1.12 2.54 -0.43
N TYR A 22 0.79 2.50 -1.71
CA TYR A 22 1.73 2.71 -2.80
C TYR A 22 1.21 3.77 -3.77
N LYS A 23 2.15 4.59 -4.24
CA LYS A 23 2.02 5.44 -5.43
C LYS A 23 2.73 4.73 -6.57
N VAL A 24 2.05 4.57 -7.69
CA VAL A 24 2.60 3.96 -8.89
C VAL A 24 2.60 5.01 -9.99
N THR A 25 3.79 5.33 -10.51
CA THR A 25 3.94 6.25 -11.64
C THR A 25 4.23 5.44 -12.89
N ASP A 26 3.47 5.69 -13.94
CA ASP A 26 3.78 5.22 -15.30
C ASP A 26 4.79 6.19 -15.93
N PRO A 27 6.07 5.80 -16.12
CA PRO A 27 7.08 6.68 -16.68
C PRO A 27 6.83 7.00 -18.16
N ALA A 28 6.04 6.19 -18.89
CA ALA A 28 5.76 6.43 -20.30
C ALA A 28 4.73 7.56 -20.51
N SER A 29 3.74 7.67 -19.61
CA SER A 29 2.66 8.66 -19.72
C SER A 29 2.68 9.74 -18.65
N GLY A 30 3.50 9.60 -17.61
CA GLY A 30 3.50 10.46 -16.42
C GLY A 30 2.28 10.27 -15.51
N LYS A 31 1.40 9.32 -15.81
CA LYS A 31 0.19 9.07 -15.00
C LYS A 31 0.55 8.49 -13.64
N VAL A 32 -0.16 8.96 -12.62
CA VAL A 32 0.01 8.53 -11.23
C VAL A 32 -1.23 7.78 -10.77
N TYR A 33 -1.01 6.63 -10.17
CA TYR A 33 -2.03 5.75 -9.62
C TYR A 33 -1.75 5.45 -8.15
N TYR A 34 -2.78 5.01 -7.43
CA TYR A 34 -2.68 4.71 -6.01
C TYR A 34 -3.23 3.32 -5.72
N THR A 35 -2.49 2.50 -4.98
CA THR A 35 -2.96 1.16 -4.61
C THR A 35 -2.47 0.71 -3.25
N LYS A 36 -3.23 -0.14 -2.57
CA LYS A 36 -2.78 -0.85 -1.35
C LYS A 36 -2.09 -2.17 -1.65
N LYS A 37 -2.19 -2.69 -2.88
CA LYS A 37 -1.69 -4.02 -3.24
C LYS A 37 -1.03 -4.00 -4.60
N ILE A 38 0.23 -4.40 -4.62
CA ILE A 38 0.99 -4.63 -5.84
C ILE A 38 1.11 -6.13 -6.04
N LYS A 39 0.61 -6.65 -7.17
CA LYS A 39 0.94 -8.01 -7.62
C LYS A 39 2.03 -7.90 -8.69
N GLN A 40 3.27 -8.21 -8.30
CA GLN A 40 4.33 -8.48 -9.26
C GLN A 40 4.31 -9.97 -9.58
N GLU A 41 4.15 -10.32 -10.86
CA GLU A 41 4.16 -11.73 -11.26
C GLU A 41 5.59 -12.28 -11.30
N LYS A 42 6.60 -11.46 -11.65
CA LYS A 42 8.06 -11.75 -11.59
C LYS A 42 8.86 -10.43 -11.52
N ARG A 43 10.13 -10.49 -11.06
CA ARG A 43 11.07 -9.35 -11.17
C ARG A 43 11.21 -8.96 -12.65
N GLY A 44 10.97 -7.68 -12.98
CA GLY A 44 11.05 -7.17 -14.35
C GLY A 44 9.84 -7.47 -15.25
N ALA A 45 8.78 -8.08 -14.72
CA ALA A 45 7.53 -8.28 -15.46
C ALA A 45 6.54 -7.14 -15.22
N ALA A 46 5.50 -7.07 -16.07
CA ALA A 46 4.42 -6.11 -15.93
C ALA A 46 3.77 -6.16 -14.54
N VAL A 47 3.45 -4.99 -14.01
CA VAL A 47 2.78 -4.83 -12.72
C VAL A 47 1.30 -4.66 -12.95
N LYS A 48 0.50 -5.53 -12.32
CA LYS A 48 -0.97 -5.48 -12.36
C LYS A 48 -1.50 -5.03 -11.01
N PHE A 49 -2.33 -4.01 -11.02
CA PHE A 49 -2.92 -3.47 -9.80
C PHE A 49 -4.26 -2.79 -10.10
N THR A 50 -5.04 -2.55 -9.05
CA THR A 50 -6.25 -1.72 -9.13
C THR A 50 -5.90 -0.33 -8.63
N ASP A 51 -6.23 0.69 -9.41
CA ASP A 51 -6.17 2.07 -8.96
C ASP A 51 -7.35 2.33 -8.01
N ASP A 52 -7.04 2.63 -6.75
CA ASP A 52 -8.03 2.78 -5.70
C ASP A 52 -8.79 4.11 -5.77
N ARG A 53 -8.36 5.06 -6.61
CA ARG A 53 -9.14 6.26 -6.96
C ARG A 53 -10.31 5.89 -7.88
N THR A 54 -10.00 5.35 -9.04
CA THR A 54 -10.98 5.12 -10.10
C THR A 54 -11.63 3.74 -10.08
N GLY A 55 -11.05 2.78 -9.36
CA GLY A 55 -11.42 1.36 -9.42
C GLY A 55 -10.92 0.63 -10.66
N ALA A 56 -10.19 1.30 -11.56
CA ALA A 56 -9.71 0.71 -12.81
C ALA A 56 -8.61 -0.33 -12.56
N LYS A 57 -8.66 -1.45 -13.29
CA LYS A 57 -7.53 -2.40 -13.35
C LYS A 57 -6.49 -1.88 -14.34
N VAL A 58 -5.26 -1.71 -13.86
CA VAL A 58 -4.14 -1.17 -14.63
C VAL A 58 -3.06 -2.24 -14.76
N THR A 59 -2.48 -2.34 -15.95
CA THR A 59 -1.29 -3.16 -16.22
C THR A 59 -0.21 -2.28 -16.80
N LEU A 60 0.92 -2.16 -16.11
CA LEU A 60 2.06 -1.36 -16.56
C LEU A 60 3.27 -2.26 -16.83
N GLN A 61 3.86 -2.13 -18.02
CA GLN A 61 5.09 -2.85 -18.39
C GLN A 61 6.32 -2.28 -17.68
N SER A 62 6.31 -0.98 -17.40
CA SER A 62 7.31 -0.27 -16.62
C SER A 62 6.61 0.65 -15.63
N SER A 63 7.11 0.70 -14.40
CA SER A 63 6.48 1.49 -13.35
C SER A 63 7.50 1.88 -12.30
N GLU A 64 7.41 3.12 -11.81
CA GLU A 64 8.06 3.52 -10.57
C GLU A 64 7.08 3.31 -9.41
N ILE A 65 7.44 2.47 -8.45
CA ILE A 65 6.58 2.15 -7.31
C ILE A 65 7.21 2.72 -6.05
N GLN A 66 6.51 3.66 -5.43
CA GLN A 66 6.92 4.27 -4.17
C GLN A 66 5.93 3.93 -3.07
N LYS A 67 6.43 3.45 -1.93
CA LYS A 67 5.61 3.32 -0.73
C LYS A 67 5.40 4.69 -0.11
N ILE A 68 4.14 5.07 0.12
CA ILE A 68 3.77 6.37 0.66
C ILE A 68 3.06 6.24 2.01
N PRO A 69 3.11 7.26 2.88
CA PRO A 69 2.35 7.26 4.13
C PRO A 69 0.85 7.15 3.90
N ARG A 70 0.14 6.49 4.82
CA ARG A 70 -1.32 6.31 4.73
C ARG A 70 -2.09 7.64 4.66
N LYS A 71 -1.56 8.71 5.28
CA LYS A 71 -2.17 10.05 5.22
C LYS A 71 -2.18 10.58 3.78
N GLU A 72 -1.02 10.61 3.13
CA GLU A 72 -0.89 11.05 1.73
C GLU A 72 -1.75 10.23 0.79
N TYR A 73 -1.74 8.91 0.94
CA TYR A 73 -2.59 8.02 0.15
C TYR A 73 -4.08 8.35 0.31
N LYS A 74 -4.55 8.57 1.55
CA LYS A 74 -5.95 8.91 1.82
C LYS A 74 -6.34 10.23 1.15
N GLU A 75 -5.50 11.24 1.26
CA GLU A 75 -5.78 12.55 0.63
C GLU A 75 -5.81 12.45 -0.90
N ALA A 76 -4.96 11.60 -1.49
CA ALA A 76 -4.97 11.36 -2.93
C ALA A 76 -6.21 10.59 -3.41
N VAL A 77 -6.71 9.65 -2.61
CA VAL A 77 -7.82 8.75 -2.98
C VAL A 77 -9.20 9.33 -2.66
N LYS A 78 -9.32 10.21 -1.66
CA LYS A 78 -10.58 10.89 -1.30
C LYS A 78 -11.03 11.94 -2.31
N LYS A 79 -10.16 12.36 -3.23
CA LYS A 79 -10.42 13.47 -4.14
C LYS A 79 -11.26 12.97 -5.32
N ASP A 80 -12.53 12.66 -5.03
CA ASP A 80 -13.64 12.51 -5.98
C ASP A 80 -14.87 13.23 -5.42
#